data_AF-A0A353B3S2-F1
#
_entry.id   AF-A0A353B3S2-F1
#
_cell.length_a   1.000
_cell.length_b   1.000
_cell.length_c   1.000
_cell.angle_alpha   90.00
_cell.angle_beta   90.00
_cell.angle_gamma   90.00
#
_symmetry.space_group_name_H-M   'P 1'
#
loop_
_entity.id
_entity.type
_entity.pdbx_description
1 polymer ?
#
loop_
_entity_poly.entity_id
_entity_poly.type
_entity_poly.pdbx_seq_one_letter_code
_entity_poly.pdbx_strand_id
1 'polypeptide(L)'
;MSREKPSKSQRIQEYLSANPQARNRDCVAALKEFGVTAADVSNAKSQLKKKFTRRRAGGVAVVAATLAADPNSNIDASAISLSEIDAAIEYVQNVGDIKRAQQLLLIIQQIRDL
;
A
#
# COMPACT_ATOMS: atom_id res chain seq x y z
N MET A 1 10.34 27.00 -1.18
CA MET A 1 9.59 25.88 -0.56
C MET A 1 10.40 25.38 0.63
N SER A 2 10.02 25.75 1.85
CA SER A 2 10.74 25.39 3.06
C SER A 2 10.61 23.89 3.30
N ARG A 3 11.73 23.14 3.18
CA ARG A 3 11.80 21.76 3.65
C ARG A 3 11.74 21.80 5.17
N GLU A 4 10.55 21.64 5.73
CA GLU A 4 10.36 21.50 7.16
C GLU A 4 11.29 20.39 7.66
N LYS A 5 12.08 20.69 8.70
CA LYS A 5 12.99 19.70 9.29
C LYS A 5 12.15 18.49 9.68
N PRO A 6 12.50 17.26 9.24
CA PRO A 6 11.68 16.10 9.51
C PRO A 6 11.46 15.93 11.00
N SER A 7 10.21 15.66 11.39
CA SER A 7 9.86 15.41 12.79
C SER A 7 10.58 14.15 13.30
N LYS A 8 10.81 14.04 14.62
CA LYS A 8 11.43 12.85 15.23
C LYS A 8 10.75 11.55 14.78
N SER A 9 9.42 11.54 14.75
CA SER A 9 8.61 10.40 14.29
C SER A 9 8.79 10.08 12.81
N GLN A 10 9.05 11.10 11.98
CA GLN A 10 9.26 10.94 10.54
C GLN A 10 10.61 10.30 10.26
N ARG A 11 11.67 10.72 10.97
CA ARG A 11 13.00 10.06 10.91
C ARG A 11 12.93 8.60 11.33
N ILE A 12 12.17 8.28 12.37
CA ILE A 12 11.97 6.89 12.82
C ILE A 12 11.25 6.07 11.75
N GLN A 13 10.19 6.61 11.13
CA GLN A 13 9.47 5.92 10.07
C GLN A 13 10.36 5.66 8.85
N GLU A 14 11.15 6.65 8.45
CA GLU A 14 12.07 6.55 7.32
C GLU A 14 13.17 5.50 7.59
N TYR A 15 13.76 5.51 8.80
CA TYR A 15 14.73 4.51 9.22
C TYR A 15 14.16 3.09 9.26
N LEU A 16 12.93 2.93 9.78
CA LEU A 16 12.23 1.63 9.82
C LEU A 16 11.79 1.16 8.43
N SER A 17 11.52 2.08 7.52
CA SER A 17 11.17 1.75 6.13
C SER A 17 12.39 1.27 5.35
N ALA A 18 13.56 1.90 5.60
CA ALA A 18 14.83 1.46 5.03
C ALA A 18 15.36 0.17 5.69
N ASN A 19 15.04 -0.06 6.98
CA ASN A 19 15.52 -1.21 7.76
C ASN A 19 14.37 -1.93 8.48
N PRO A 20 13.55 -2.72 7.75
CA PRO A 20 12.38 -3.38 8.33
C PRO A 20 12.71 -4.44 9.40
N GLN A 21 13.94 -4.97 9.39
CA GLN A 21 14.46 -5.95 10.36
C GLN A 21 15.06 -5.31 11.63
N ALA A 22 15.20 -3.98 11.69
CA ALA A 22 15.89 -3.33 12.80
C ALA A 22 15.17 -3.54 14.15
N ARG A 23 15.93 -3.99 15.16
CA ARG A 23 15.43 -4.07 16.53
C ARG A 23 15.31 -2.65 17.10
N ASN A 24 14.43 -2.48 18.09
CA ASN A 24 14.18 -1.17 18.69
C ASN A 24 15.47 -0.56 19.27
N ARG A 25 16.39 -1.39 19.79
CA ARG A 25 17.69 -0.95 20.30
C ARG A 25 18.55 -0.31 19.21
N ASP A 26 18.55 -0.90 18.00
CA ASP A 26 19.36 -0.42 16.87
C ASP A 26 18.79 0.89 16.33
N CYS A 27 17.46 1.03 16.28
CA CYS A 27 16.82 2.29 15.90
C CYS A 27 17.15 3.43 16.89
N VAL A 28 17.14 3.13 18.19
CA VAL A 28 17.49 4.12 19.22
C VAL A 28 18.97 4.48 19.14
N ALA A 29 19.86 3.51 18.87
CA ALA A 29 21.28 3.77 18.69
C ALA A 29 21.55 4.66 17.47
N ALA A 30 20.91 4.37 16.33
CA ALA A 30 21.07 5.13 15.08
C ALA A 30 20.45 6.53 15.14
N LEU A 31 19.35 6.71 15.89
CA LEU A 31 18.63 7.98 15.99
C LEU A 31 18.87 8.73 17.32
N LYS A 32 19.91 8.33 18.07
CA LYS A 32 20.23 8.91 19.39
C LYS A 32 20.53 10.41 19.30
N GLU A 33 21.19 10.85 18.24
CA GLU A 33 21.53 12.26 17.97
C GLU A 33 20.29 13.16 17.89
N PHE A 34 19.15 12.59 17.50
CA PHE A 34 17.88 13.30 17.39
C PHE A 34 17.03 13.23 18.67
N GLY A 35 17.57 12.65 19.76
CA GLY A 35 16.88 12.49 21.03
C GLY A 35 15.63 11.61 20.90
N VAL A 36 15.75 10.52 20.14
CA VAL A 36 14.72 9.48 19.98
C VAL A 36 14.84 8.45 21.11
N THR A 37 13.72 8.16 21.77
CA THR A 37 13.66 7.17 22.85
C THR A 37 13.05 5.85 22.38
N ALA A 38 13.20 4.79 23.19
CA ALA A 38 12.57 3.50 22.89
C ALA A 38 11.03 3.58 22.83
N ALA A 39 10.43 4.49 23.60
CA ALA A 39 8.99 4.75 23.58
C ALA A 39 8.54 5.32 22.22
N ASP A 40 9.31 6.25 21.66
CA ASP A 40 9.02 6.87 20.36
C ASP A 40 9.07 5.84 19.22
N VAL A 41 10.04 4.92 19.26
CA VAL A 41 10.16 3.83 18.27
C VAL A 41 8.97 2.87 18.34
N SER A 42 8.52 2.52 19.55
CA SER A 42 7.34 1.65 19.75
C SER A 42 6.06 2.31 19.24
N ASN A 43 5.88 3.60 19.54
CA ASN A 43 4.76 4.39 19.07
C ASN A 43 4.76 4.52 17.54
N ALA A 44 5.92 4.77 16.93
CA ALA A 44 6.07 4.87 15.48
C ALA A 44 5.73 3.54 14.78
N LYS A 45 6.22 2.39 15.29
CA LYS A 45 5.85 1.05 14.78
C LYS A 45 4.35 0.79 14.88
N SER A 46 3.75 1.13 16.01
CA SER A 46 2.32 0.97 16.24
C SER A 46 1.47 1.84 15.30
N GLN A 47 1.89 3.08 15.05
CA GLN A 47 1.23 3.95 14.07
C GLN A 47 1.41 3.47 12.63
N LEU A 48 2.57 2.93 12.27
CA LEU A 48 2.81 2.34 10.94
C LEU A 48 1.85 1.17 10.68
N LYS A 49 1.71 0.26 11.66
CA LYS A 49 0.78 -0.87 11.59
C LYS A 49 -0.68 -0.39 11.44
N LYS A 50 -1.11 0.61 12.23
CA LYS A 50 -2.47 1.20 12.16
C LYS A 50 -2.74 1.88 10.80
N LYS A 51 -1.76 2.57 10.23
CA LYS A 51 -1.90 3.15 8.88
C LYS A 51 -2.08 2.07 7.82
N PHE A 52 -1.37 0.95 7.95
CA PHE A 52 -1.50 -0.18 7.04
C PHE A 52 -2.88 -0.85 7.14
N THR A 53 -3.40 -1.08 8.34
CA THR A 53 -4.76 -1.61 8.53
C THR A 53 -5.86 -0.66 8.05
N ARG A 54 -5.72 0.66 8.28
CA ARG A 54 -6.69 1.63 7.75
C ARG A 54 -6.69 1.73 6.24
N ARG A 55 -5.52 1.63 5.58
CA ARG A 55 -5.45 1.58 4.11
C ARG A 55 -6.11 0.34 3.55
N ARG A 56 -5.97 -0.82 4.22
CA ARG A 56 -6.69 -2.04 3.82
C ARG A 56 -8.19 -1.92 4.00
N ALA A 57 -8.66 -1.39 5.14
CA ALA A 57 -10.10 -1.20 5.38
C ALA A 57 -10.73 -0.16 4.43
N GLY A 58 -10.04 0.94 4.16
CA GLY A 58 -10.48 1.96 3.21
C GLY A 58 -10.45 1.47 1.75
N GLY A 59 -9.44 0.69 1.37
CA GLY A 59 -9.37 0.08 0.04
C GLY A 59 -10.53 -0.88 -0.21
N VAL A 60 -10.87 -1.73 0.77
CA VAL A 60 -11.99 -2.66 0.65
C VAL A 60 -13.34 -1.92 0.55
N ALA A 61 -13.54 -0.85 1.32
CA ALA A 61 -14.77 -0.05 1.25
C ALA A 61 -14.92 0.69 -0.09
N VAL A 62 -13.83 1.21 -0.66
CA VAL A 62 -13.86 1.89 -1.97
C VAL A 62 -14.09 0.89 -3.10
N VAL A 63 -13.46 -0.29 -3.05
CA VAL A 63 -13.69 -1.36 -4.04
C VAL A 63 -15.14 -1.84 -4.01
N ALA A 64 -15.71 -2.06 -2.82
CA ALA A 64 -17.12 -2.43 -2.67
C ALA A 64 -18.07 -1.35 -3.21
N ALA A 65 -17.77 -0.07 -2.98
CA ALA A 65 -18.56 1.04 -3.52
C ALA A 65 -18.43 1.20 -5.05
N THR A 66 -17.27 0.86 -5.61
CA THR A 66 -17.05 0.95 -7.07
C THR A 66 -17.73 -0.20 -7.81
N LEU A 67 -17.74 -1.40 -7.22
CA LEU A 67 -18.45 -2.58 -7.75
C LEU A 67 -19.98 -2.43 -7.68
N ALA A 68 -20.49 -1.70 -6.68
CA ALA A 68 -21.93 -1.45 -6.54
C ALA A 68 -22.48 -0.36 -7.47
N ALA A 69 -21.63 0.42 -8.13
CA ALA A 69 -22.02 1.57 -8.96
C ALA A 69 -22.30 1.20 -10.43
N ASP A 70 -21.99 -0.03 -10.86
CA ASP A 70 -22.22 -0.49 -12.23
C ASP A 70 -23.38 -1.51 -12.27
N PRO A 71 -24.59 -1.11 -12.69
CA PRO A 71 -25.77 -1.99 -12.69
C PRO A 71 -25.69 -3.13 -13.71
N ASN A 72 -24.64 -3.20 -14.54
CA ASN A 72 -24.39 -4.30 -15.48
C ASN A 72 -23.27 -5.26 -15.04
N SER A 73 -22.64 -5.01 -13.88
CA SER A 73 -21.64 -5.92 -13.34
C SER A 73 -22.29 -7.12 -12.66
N ASN A 74 -22.68 -8.12 -13.45
CA ASN A 74 -22.99 -9.46 -12.94
C ASN A 74 -21.70 -10.22 -12.56
N ILE A 75 -20.78 -9.51 -11.89
CA ILE A 75 -19.50 -10.05 -11.43
C ILE A 75 -19.73 -10.41 -9.97
N ASP A 76 -19.92 -11.70 -9.71
CA ASP A 76 -19.97 -12.23 -8.36
C ASP A 76 -18.66 -11.86 -7.65
N ALA A 77 -18.68 -10.84 -6.78
CA ALA A 77 -17.50 -10.40 -6.04
C ALA A 77 -16.95 -11.52 -5.13
N SER A 78 -17.78 -12.53 -4.86
CA SER A 78 -17.43 -13.77 -4.15
C SER A 78 -16.57 -14.74 -4.99
N ALA A 79 -16.45 -14.52 -6.30
CA ALA A 79 -15.70 -15.41 -7.20
C ALA A 79 -14.24 -14.99 -7.40
N ILE A 80 -13.86 -13.77 -7.01
CA ILE A 80 -12.47 -13.30 -7.16
C ILE A 80 -11.63 -13.85 -6.00
N SER A 81 -10.86 -14.88 -6.30
CA SER A 81 -9.94 -15.51 -5.35
C SER A 81 -8.75 -14.60 -5.04
N LEU A 82 -8.17 -14.74 -3.85
CA LEU A 82 -6.98 -13.98 -3.46
C LEU A 82 -5.80 -14.22 -4.43
N SER A 83 -5.70 -15.43 -4.98
CA SER A 83 -4.71 -15.81 -6.00
C SER A 83 -4.89 -15.04 -7.32
N GLU A 84 -6.12 -14.76 -7.74
CA GLU A 84 -6.37 -13.98 -8.95
C GLU A 84 -6.02 -12.50 -8.75
N ILE A 85 -6.22 -11.99 -7.53
CA ILE A 85 -5.78 -10.63 -7.18
C ILE A 85 -4.26 -10.52 -7.22
N ASP A 86 -3.54 -11.51 -6.69
CA ASP A 86 -2.07 -11.53 -6.74
C ASP A 86 -1.56 -11.60 -8.19
N ALA A 87 -2.19 -12.41 -9.04
CA ALA A 87 -1.87 -12.48 -10.48
C ALA A 87 -2.16 -11.16 -11.21
N ALA A 88 -3.27 -10.49 -10.90
CA ALA A 88 -3.59 -9.18 -11.46
C ALA A 88 -2.58 -8.11 -11.03
N ILE A 89 -2.10 -8.18 -9.78
CA ILE A 89 -1.07 -7.28 -9.26
C ILE A 89 0.26 -7.51 -10.01
N GLU A 90 0.67 -8.76 -10.21
CA GLU A 90 1.87 -9.10 -10.96
C GLU A 90 1.81 -8.62 -12.41
N TYR A 91 0.66 -8.79 -13.07
CA TYR A 91 0.42 -8.24 -14.41
C TYR A 91 0.59 -6.71 -14.45
N VAL A 92 -0.04 -5.99 -13.52
CA VAL A 92 0.08 -4.53 -13.44
C VAL A 92 1.53 -4.11 -13.18
N GLN A 93 2.27 -4.84 -12.34
CA GLN A 93 3.69 -4.60 -12.09
C GLN A 93 4.53 -4.79 -13.35
N ASN A 94 4.27 -5.82 -14.14
CA ASN A 94 4.97 -6.09 -15.41
C ASN A 94 4.69 -5.01 -16.47
N VAL A 95 3.48 -4.45 -16.49
CA VAL A 95 3.11 -3.35 -17.40
C VAL A 95 3.65 -1.99 -16.93
N GLY A 96 3.91 -1.85 -15.63
CA GLY A 96 4.50 -0.67 -14.99
C GLY A 96 3.53 0.48 -14.71
N ASP A 97 2.33 0.46 -15.30
CA ASP A 97 1.27 1.46 -15.06
C ASP A 97 -0.13 0.83 -15.16
N ILE A 98 -1.01 1.15 -14.21
CA ILE A 98 -2.41 0.69 -14.14
C ILE A 98 -3.20 1.19 -15.36
N LYS A 99 -2.98 2.43 -15.81
CA LYS A 99 -3.72 2.99 -16.95
C LYS A 99 -3.42 2.24 -18.24
N ARG A 100 -2.15 1.90 -18.43
CA ARG A 100 -1.69 1.11 -19.57
C ARG A 100 -2.19 -0.34 -19.51
N ALA A 101 -2.25 -0.92 -18.31
CA ALA A 101 -2.81 -2.26 -18.09
C ALA A 101 -4.29 -2.31 -18.48
N GLN A 102 -5.08 -1.29 -18.13
CA GLN A 102 -6.49 -1.17 -18.54
C GLN A 102 -6.65 -1.06 -20.06
N GLN A 103 -5.84 -0.24 -20.71
CA GLN A 103 -5.86 -0.12 -22.17
C GLN A 103 -5.54 -1.45 -22.87
N LEU A 104 -4.56 -2.20 -22.37
CA LEU A 104 -4.23 -3.53 -22.91
C LEU A 104 -5.38 -4.52 -22.74
N LEU A 105 -6.04 -4.52 -21.58
CA LEU A 105 -7.19 -5.41 -21.34
C LEU A 105 -8.36 -5.08 -22.28
N LEU A 106 -8.63 -3.80 -22.54
CA LEU A 106 -9.65 -3.38 -23.52
C LEU A 106 -9.31 -3.83 -24.94
N ILE A 107 -8.04 -3.71 -25.36
CA ILE A 107 -7.60 -4.19 -26.67
C ILE A 107 -7.73 -5.70 -26.78
N ILE A 108 -7.32 -6.45 -25.74
CA ILE A 108 -7.46 -7.91 -25.71
C ILE A 108 -8.94 -8.33 -25.79
N GLN A 109 -9.82 -7.63 -25.08
CA GLN A 109 -11.26 -7.89 -25.14
C GLN A 109 -11.80 -7.67 -26.55
N GLN A 110 -11.42 -6.56 -27.20
CA GLN A 110 -11.82 -6.27 -28.57
C GLN A 110 -11.31 -7.30 -29.60
N ILE A 111 -10.11 -7.87 -29.39
CA ILE A 111 -9.58 -8.95 -30.23
C ILE A 111 -10.36 -10.25 -30.02
N ARG A 112 -10.80 -10.53 -28.79
CA ARG A 112 -11.53 -11.75 -28.46
C ARG A 112 -12.95 -11.77 -29.03
N ASP A 113 -13.56 -10.60 -29.17
CA ASP A 113 -14.92 -10.44 -29.70
C ASP A 113 -14.98 -10.39 -31.24
N LEU A 114 -13.83 -10.48 -31.93
CA LEU A 114 -13.68 -10.62 -33.39
C LEU A 114 -13.61 -12.10 -33.80
#